data_AF-A0A395M4Y3-F1
#
_entry.id   AF-A0A395M4Y3-F1
#
_cell.length_a   1.000
_cell.length_b   1.000
_cell.length_c   1.000
_cell.angle_alpha   90.00
_cell.angle_beta   90.00
_cell.angle_gamma   90.00
#
_symmetry.space_group_name_H-M   'P 1'
#
loop_
_entity.id
_entity.type
_entity.pdbx_description
1 polymer ?
#
loop_
_entity_poly.entity_id
_entity_poly.type
_entity_poly.pdbx_seq_one_letter_code
_entity_poly.pdbx_strand_id
1 'polypeptide(L)'
;LAEIYKSTGNGGKDQTALVTFTYPAGVEGRQCQLEFHLPASANPAGSKKIDVFTSIKPAPGSRDGWGPGNQRNNHIGRLSVVAGGAATWDATYGRSLAFKTPCKKAGTVEAFELVGVSDFDSINWDPSSEYGPRIVY
;
A
#
# COMPACT_ATOMS: atom_id res chain seq x y z
N LEU A 1 7.45 12.98 1.10
CA LEU A 1 6.94 11.99 2.07
C LEU A 1 5.54 11.59 1.64
N ALA A 2 5.25 10.29 1.62
CA ALA A 2 3.89 9.77 1.50
C ALA A 2 3.37 9.42 2.90
N GLU A 3 2.08 9.59 3.12
CA GLU A 3 1.45 9.40 4.43
C GLU A 3 0.07 8.74 4.29
N ILE A 4 -0.20 7.84 5.22
CA ILE A 4 -1.52 7.34 5.58
C ILE A 4 -1.84 7.96 6.93
N TYR A 5 -2.91 8.75 7.00
CA TYR A 5 -3.28 9.48 8.22
C TYR A 5 -4.79 9.45 8.45
N LYS A 6 -5.19 9.08 9.67
CA LYS A 6 -6.56 9.16 10.16
C LYS A 6 -6.57 9.78 11.55
N SER A 7 -7.56 10.61 11.82
CA SER A 7 -7.80 11.18 13.15
C SER A 7 -9.22 11.69 13.27
N THR A 8 -9.92 11.42 14.37
CA THR A 8 -11.25 12.00 14.65
C THR A 8 -11.22 13.54 14.74
N GLY A 9 -10.05 14.13 15.00
CA GLY A 9 -9.85 15.57 15.05
C GLY A 9 -9.56 16.24 13.70
N ASN A 10 -9.41 15.49 12.60
CA ASN A 10 -9.03 16.06 11.29
C ASN A 10 -10.23 16.57 10.46
N GLY A 11 -11.46 16.48 10.98
CA GLY A 11 -12.67 16.89 10.27
C GLY A 11 -13.00 16.03 9.05
N GLY A 12 -12.66 14.74 9.07
CA GLY A 12 -12.87 13.79 7.97
C GLY A 12 -11.84 13.89 6.85
N LYS A 13 -10.76 14.65 7.06
CA LYS A 13 -9.66 14.82 6.10
C LYS A 13 -8.64 13.70 6.23
N ASP A 14 -9.12 12.47 6.12
CA ASP A 14 -8.26 11.29 6.13
C ASP A 14 -7.39 11.26 4.87
N GLN A 15 -6.15 10.84 5.05
CA GLN A 15 -5.18 10.67 3.98
C GLN A 15 -4.95 9.20 3.72
N THR A 16 -5.00 8.84 2.44
CA THR A 16 -4.73 7.52 1.91
C THR A 16 -3.66 7.64 0.84
N ALA A 17 -2.90 6.58 0.60
CA ALA A 17 -1.89 6.57 -0.44
C ALA A 17 -2.32 5.70 -1.62
N LEU A 18 -2.29 6.26 -2.83
CA LEU A 18 -2.40 5.49 -4.06
C LEU A 18 -1.01 5.22 -4.60
N VAL A 19 -0.70 3.95 -4.84
CA VAL A 19 0.61 3.48 -5.29
C VAL A 19 0.47 2.67 -6.57
N THR A 20 1.44 2.85 -7.47
CA THR A 20 1.47 2.21 -8.79
C THR A 20 2.79 1.47 -8.95
N PHE A 21 2.72 0.24 -9.43
CA PHE A 21 3.85 -0.61 -9.75
C PHE A 21 3.82 -0.99 -11.21
N THR A 22 4.98 -0.95 -11.86
CA THR A 22 5.18 -1.53 -13.19
C THR A 22 6.08 -2.75 -13.03
N TYR A 23 5.62 -3.91 -13.48
CA TYR A 23 6.42 -5.13 -13.41
C TYR A 23 7.67 -4.99 -14.30
N PRO A 24 8.89 -5.15 -13.75
CA PRO A 24 10.10 -4.96 -14.53
C PRO A 24 10.35 -6.14 -15.48
N ALA A 25 11.32 -5.98 -16.39
CA ALA A 25 11.78 -7.10 -17.22
C ALA A 25 12.39 -8.22 -16.35
N GLY A 26 12.25 -9.49 -16.77
CA GLY A 26 12.88 -10.63 -16.12
C GLY A 26 12.16 -11.21 -14.89
N VAL A 27 10.94 -10.74 -14.59
CA VAL A 27 10.08 -11.30 -13.53
C VAL A 27 9.14 -12.41 -14.02
N GLU A 28 9.12 -12.68 -15.33
CA GLU A 28 8.30 -13.74 -15.91
C GLU A 28 8.71 -15.11 -15.33
N GLY A 29 7.71 -15.90 -14.92
CA GLY A 29 7.92 -17.20 -14.26
C GLY A 29 8.25 -17.12 -12.76
N ARG A 30 8.46 -15.93 -12.18
CA ARG A 30 8.69 -15.76 -10.73
C ARG A 30 7.38 -15.70 -9.94
N GLN A 31 7.50 -15.72 -8.61
CA GLN A 31 6.37 -15.53 -7.70
C GLN A 31 6.45 -14.13 -7.07
N CYS A 32 5.41 -13.34 -7.26
CA CYS A 32 5.27 -11.99 -6.77
C CYS A 32 4.36 -11.89 -5.54
N GLN A 33 4.70 -11.00 -4.61
CA GLN A 33 3.87 -10.64 -3.46
C GLN A 33 4.01 -9.14 -3.16
N LEU A 34 2.93 -8.50 -2.70
CA LEU A 34 2.97 -7.14 -2.17
C LEU A 34 3.41 -7.18 -0.71
N GLU A 35 4.47 -6.43 -0.42
CA GLU A 35 4.97 -6.20 0.93
C GLU A 35 4.97 -4.71 1.26
N PHE A 36 5.02 -4.39 2.55
CA PHE A 36 5.20 -3.01 3.04
C PHE A 36 6.29 -3.02 4.11
N HIS A 37 7.29 -2.16 3.99
CA HIS A 37 8.45 -2.12 4.90
C HIS A 37 8.63 -0.74 5.51
N LEU A 38 9.07 -0.69 6.77
CA LEU A 38 9.47 0.57 7.42
C LEU A 38 10.90 0.49 7.95
N PRO A 39 11.67 1.59 7.93
CA PRO A 39 12.99 1.64 8.55
C PRO A 39 12.89 1.50 10.07
N ALA A 40 14.00 1.14 10.71
CA ALA A 40 14.06 1.05 12.18
C ALA A 40 13.82 2.40 12.88
N SER A 41 14.10 3.51 12.19
CA SER A 41 13.82 4.86 12.66
C SER A 41 12.37 5.31 12.47
N ALA A 42 11.52 4.50 11.84
CA ALA A 42 10.11 4.83 11.68
C ALA A 42 9.37 4.86 13.02
N ASN A 43 8.35 5.70 13.11
CA ASN A 43 7.52 5.83 14.30
C ASN A 43 6.03 5.78 13.94
N PRO A 44 5.51 4.63 13.46
CA PRO A 44 4.09 4.50 13.14
C PRO A 44 3.27 4.59 14.43
N ALA A 45 2.16 5.32 14.38
CA ALA A 45 1.31 5.61 15.55
C ALA A 45 -0.13 5.16 15.34
N GLY A 46 -0.87 4.98 16.43
CA GLY A 46 -2.26 4.53 16.38
C GLY A 46 -2.38 3.03 16.17
N SER A 47 -3.32 2.63 15.30
CA SER A 47 -3.63 1.23 15.04
C SER A 47 -2.49 0.47 14.34
N LYS A 48 -1.65 1.19 13.58
CA LYS A 48 -0.54 0.63 12.78
C LYS A 48 -1.02 -0.42 11.79
N LYS A 49 -2.18 -0.20 11.17
CA LYS A 49 -2.84 -1.17 10.31
C LYS A 49 -3.24 -0.54 8.99
N ILE A 50 -2.95 -1.22 7.90
CA ILE A 50 -3.26 -0.76 6.55
C ILE A 50 -4.25 -1.72 5.90
N ASP A 51 -5.44 -1.25 5.54
CA ASP A 51 -6.29 -1.94 4.56
C ASP A 51 -5.75 -1.67 3.15
N VAL A 52 -5.60 -2.73 2.38
CA VAL A 52 -5.07 -2.69 1.02
C VAL A 52 -6.19 -2.98 0.03
N PHE A 53 -6.44 -2.05 -0.89
CA PHE A 53 -7.41 -2.22 -1.96
C PHE A 53 -6.73 -2.21 -3.32
N THR A 54 -7.22 -2.96 -4.29
CA THR A 54 -6.85 -2.72 -5.69
C THR A 54 -7.42 -1.37 -6.13
N SER A 55 -6.72 -0.69 -7.04
CA SER A 55 -7.20 0.55 -7.65
C SER A 55 -7.65 0.31 -9.09
N ILE A 56 -8.79 0.89 -9.48
CA ILE A 56 -9.29 0.85 -10.87
C ILE A 56 -8.46 1.72 -11.83
N LYS A 57 -7.68 2.68 -11.30
CA LYS A 57 -6.83 3.56 -12.10
C LYS A 57 -5.46 3.74 -11.45
N PRO A 58 -4.37 3.54 -12.22
CA PRO A 58 -3.04 3.89 -11.77
C PRO A 58 -2.94 5.36 -11.33
N ALA A 59 -2.17 5.59 -10.27
CA ALA A 59 -1.77 6.93 -9.87
C ALA A 59 -0.82 7.55 -10.89
N PRO A 60 -1.14 8.71 -11.50
CA PRO A 60 -0.24 9.38 -12.45
C PRO A 60 0.91 10.12 -11.73
N GLY A 61 0.84 10.25 -10.40
CA GLY A 61 1.81 10.96 -9.56
C GLY A 61 1.20 11.38 -8.23
N SER A 62 2.01 12.01 -7.37
CA SER A 62 1.52 12.63 -6.13
C SER A 62 0.62 13.83 -6.45
N ARG A 63 -0.53 13.94 -5.78
CA ARG A 63 -1.50 15.04 -5.96
C ARG A 63 -2.44 15.17 -4.76
N ASP A 64 -2.95 16.38 -4.55
CA ASP A 64 -3.84 16.73 -3.42
C ASP A 64 -5.28 16.24 -3.58
N GLY A 65 -5.61 15.58 -4.70
CA GLY A 65 -6.95 15.09 -4.95
C GLY A 65 -7.05 14.09 -6.09
N TRP A 66 -7.97 13.15 -5.95
CA TRP A 66 -8.27 12.10 -6.93
C TRP A 66 -9.68 12.35 -7.48
N GLY A 67 -9.78 12.89 -8.69
CA GLY A 67 -11.09 12.96 -9.38
C GLY A 67 -11.47 11.59 -9.94
N PRO A 68 -12.78 11.27 -10.10
CA PRO A 68 -13.81 11.27 -9.07
C PRO A 68 -13.61 10.11 -8.07
N GLY A 69 -13.30 10.43 -6.81
CA GLY A 69 -13.12 9.45 -5.73
C GLY A 69 -11.74 8.78 -5.71
N ASN A 70 -11.47 8.04 -4.64
CA ASN A 70 -10.18 7.36 -4.35
C ASN A 70 -9.87 6.15 -5.26
N GLN A 71 -10.67 5.92 -6.32
CA GLN A 71 -10.46 4.86 -7.32
C GLN A 71 -10.34 3.45 -6.71
N ARG A 72 -10.92 3.25 -5.52
CA ARG A 72 -10.91 1.97 -4.79
C ARG A 72 -11.72 0.90 -5.52
N ASN A 73 -11.23 -0.32 -5.51
CA ASN A 73 -11.96 -1.50 -5.98
C ASN A 73 -12.01 -2.58 -4.89
N ASN A 74 -11.31 -3.70 -5.06
CA ASN A 74 -11.44 -4.86 -4.19
C ASN A 74 -10.55 -4.74 -2.96
N HIS A 75 -11.10 -4.97 -1.78
CA HIS A 75 -10.32 -5.14 -0.54
C HIS A 75 -9.56 -6.47 -0.64
N ILE A 76 -8.22 -6.43 -0.62
CA ILE A 76 -7.41 -7.65 -0.77
C ILE A 76 -6.83 -8.15 0.56
N GLY A 77 -6.76 -7.31 1.58
CA GLY A 77 -6.35 -7.71 2.91
C GLY A 77 -5.97 -6.55 3.81
N ARG A 78 -5.57 -6.90 5.03
CA ARG A 78 -5.10 -6.00 6.06
C ARG A 78 -3.67 -6.34 6.46
N LEU A 79 -2.82 -5.33 6.52
CA LEU A 79 -1.46 -5.40 7.02
C LEU A 79 -1.36 -4.84 8.44
N SER A 80 -0.49 -5.40 9.27
CA SER A 80 -0.01 -4.81 10.52
C SER A 80 1.44 -4.39 10.34
N VAL A 81 1.75 -3.10 10.51
CA VAL A 81 3.09 -2.55 10.30
C VAL A 81 3.93 -2.55 11.56
N VAL A 82 5.24 -2.69 11.40
CA VAL A 82 6.22 -2.59 12.49
C VAL A 82 7.35 -1.67 12.04
N ALA A 83 7.94 -0.91 12.96
CA ALA A 83 9.19 -0.20 12.67
C ALA A 83 10.32 -1.22 12.46
N GLY A 84 11.19 -0.98 11.48
CA GLY A 84 12.37 -1.82 11.22
C GLY A 84 12.10 -3.16 10.56
N GLY A 85 10.96 -3.35 9.90
CA GLY A 85 10.65 -4.62 9.28
C GLY A 85 9.50 -4.61 8.28
N ALA A 86 9.22 -5.81 7.78
CA ALA A 86 8.08 -6.10 6.92
C ALA A 86 6.78 -6.11 7.74
N ALA A 87 5.73 -5.54 7.18
CA ALA A 87 4.37 -5.70 7.68
C ALA A 87 3.88 -7.14 7.49
N THR A 88 3.01 -7.60 8.40
CA THR A 88 2.39 -8.92 8.33
C THR A 88 0.95 -8.83 7.84
N TRP A 89 0.51 -9.77 7.01
CA TRP A 89 -0.89 -9.86 6.62
C TRP A 89 -1.73 -10.44 7.76
N ASP A 90 -2.54 -9.61 8.41
CA ASP A 90 -3.49 -9.99 9.47
C ASP A 90 -4.70 -10.73 8.89
N ALA A 91 -5.12 -10.31 7.70
CA ALA A 91 -6.25 -10.88 6.97
C ALA A 91 -6.04 -10.72 5.47
N THR A 92 -6.56 -11.67 4.69
CA THR A 92 -6.49 -11.65 3.23
C THR A 92 -7.86 -12.04 2.67
N TYR A 93 -8.23 -11.42 1.56
CA TYR A 93 -9.56 -11.58 0.96
C TYR A 93 -9.41 -11.91 -0.52
N GLY A 94 -9.35 -13.21 -0.81
CA GLY A 94 -9.20 -13.76 -2.16
C GLY A 94 -7.75 -13.91 -2.62
N ARG A 95 -7.57 -14.50 -3.81
CA ARG A 95 -6.24 -14.64 -4.44
C ARG A 95 -5.83 -13.29 -5.03
N SER A 96 -4.80 -12.70 -4.44
CA SER A 96 -4.22 -11.41 -4.81
C SER A 96 -2.73 -11.41 -4.46
N LEU A 97 -2.06 -10.26 -4.63
CA LEU A 97 -0.68 -10.06 -4.15
C LEU A 97 -0.53 -10.13 -2.62
N ALA A 98 -1.61 -10.38 -1.85
CA ALA A 98 -1.48 -10.71 -0.43
C ALA A 98 -0.73 -12.04 -0.19
N PHE A 99 -0.66 -12.90 -1.20
CA PHE A 99 0.13 -14.13 -1.21
C PHE A 99 1.14 -14.13 -2.36
N LYS A 100 2.10 -15.05 -2.31
CA LYS A 100 2.92 -15.38 -3.48
C LYS A 100 2.04 -15.89 -4.60
N THR A 101 2.03 -15.17 -5.72
CA THR A 101 1.30 -15.52 -6.94
C THR A 101 2.23 -15.39 -8.14
N PRO A 102 1.96 -16.05 -9.28
CA PRO A 102 2.76 -15.81 -10.48
C PRO A 102 2.83 -14.31 -10.82
N CYS A 103 4.04 -13.81 -11.03
CA CYS A 103 4.24 -12.43 -11.46
C CYS A 103 3.50 -12.16 -12.78
N LYS A 104 2.95 -10.95 -12.92
CA LYS A 104 2.36 -10.51 -14.20
C LYS A 104 3.47 -10.24 -15.21
N LYS A 105 3.08 -10.18 -16.49
CA LYS A 105 3.99 -9.88 -17.60
C LYS A 105 4.72 -8.55 -17.37
N ALA A 106 5.98 -8.48 -17.76
CA ALA A 106 6.75 -7.23 -17.75
C ALA A 106 6.00 -6.09 -18.47
N GLY A 107 6.06 -4.88 -17.92
CA GLY A 107 5.33 -3.71 -18.39
C GLY A 107 3.86 -3.64 -17.94
N THR A 108 3.32 -4.70 -17.32
CA THR A 108 1.99 -4.63 -16.69
C THR A 108 2.03 -3.60 -15.56
N VAL A 109 1.02 -2.74 -15.52
CA VAL A 109 0.83 -1.77 -14.45
C VAL A 109 -0.22 -2.30 -13.47
N GLU A 110 0.08 -2.23 -12.18
CA GLU A 110 -0.83 -2.60 -11.11
C GLU A 110 -0.84 -1.51 -10.03
N ALA A 111 -2.02 -1.18 -9.51
CA ALA A 111 -2.18 -0.08 -8.58
C ALA A 111 -3.02 -0.46 -7.38
N PHE A 112 -2.69 0.14 -6.24
CA PHE A 112 -3.32 -0.13 -4.95
C PHE A 112 -3.60 1.17 -4.20
N GLU A 113 -4.64 1.15 -3.38
CA GLU A 113 -4.87 2.15 -2.36
C GLU A 113 -4.54 1.56 -0.98
N LEU A 114 -3.77 2.31 -0.20
CA LEU A 114 -3.40 2.00 1.18
C LEU A 114 -4.14 2.94 2.11
N VAL A 115 -4.87 2.36 3.06
CA VAL A 115 -5.86 3.06 3.86
C VAL A 115 -5.64 2.73 5.33
N GLY A 116 -5.53 3.75 6.18
CA GLY A 116 -5.37 3.55 7.62
C GLY A 116 -6.61 2.88 8.21
N VAL A 117 -6.42 2.15 9.30
CA VAL A 117 -7.51 1.43 9.99
C VAL A 117 -7.80 2.08 11.34
N SER A 118 -9.07 2.04 11.76
CA SER A 118 -9.57 2.65 13.00
C SER A 118 -9.51 4.19 13.01
N ASP A 119 -9.82 4.78 14.17
CA ASP A 119 -10.02 6.23 14.33
C ASP A 119 -8.73 7.05 14.30
N PHE A 120 -7.60 6.47 14.71
CA PHE A 120 -6.28 7.10 14.64
C PHE A 120 -5.26 6.13 14.07
N ASP A 121 -4.57 6.58 13.02
CA ASP A 121 -3.46 5.87 12.41
C ASP A 121 -2.55 6.88 11.71
N SER A 122 -1.24 6.71 11.83
CA SER A 122 -0.24 7.52 11.14
C SER A 122 0.92 6.64 10.72
N ILE A 123 1.10 6.49 9.42
CA ILE A 123 2.14 5.68 8.81
C ILE A 123 2.70 6.48 7.63
N ASN A 124 3.99 6.78 7.66
CA ASN A 124 4.66 7.55 6.61
C ASN A 124 5.93 6.86 6.14
N TRP A 125 6.31 7.17 4.90
CA TRP A 125 7.54 6.71 4.29
C TRP A 125 8.01 7.72 3.23
N ASP A 126 9.27 7.59 2.82
CA ASP A 126 9.79 8.31 1.66
C ASP A 126 9.60 7.45 0.40
N PRO A 127 8.79 7.88 -0.58
CA PRO A 127 8.60 7.14 -1.84
C PRO A 127 9.87 6.97 -2.68
N SER A 128 10.92 7.76 -2.41
CA SER A 128 12.21 7.64 -3.08
C SER A 128 13.19 6.68 -2.38
N SER A 129 12.80 6.14 -1.22
CA SER A 129 13.59 5.17 -0.47
C SER A 129 13.24 3.72 -0.83
N GLU A 130 14.00 2.77 -0.28
CA GLU A 130 13.74 1.33 -0.34
C GLU A 130 12.57 0.84 0.53
N TYR A 131 11.94 1.75 1.28
CA TYR A 131 10.83 1.48 2.21
C TYR A 131 9.46 1.86 1.62
N GLY A 132 8.41 1.45 2.31
CA GLY A 132 7.03 1.56 1.85
C GLY A 132 6.57 0.31 1.10
N PRO A 133 5.53 0.43 0.25
CA PRO A 133 4.95 -0.69 -0.46
C PRO A 133 5.83 -1.10 -1.64
N ARG A 134 6.00 -2.41 -1.85
CA ARG A 134 6.78 -2.97 -2.96
C ARG A 134 6.24 -4.32 -3.40
N ILE A 135 6.42 -4.65 -4.68
CA ILE A 135 6.23 -6.01 -5.18
C ILE A 135 7.57 -6.73 -5.13
N VAL A 136 7.68 -7.74 -4.27
CA VAL A 136 8.85 -8.62 -4.21
C VAL A 136 8.67 -9.81 -5.15
N TYR A 137 9.77 -10.32 -5.72
CA TYR A 137 9.78 -11.39 -6.72
C TYR A 137 11.04 -12.26 -6.67
#